data_AF-A0A524NSJ4-F1
#
_entry.id   AF-A0A524NSJ4-F1
#
_cell.length_a   1.000
_cell.length_b   1.000
_cell.length_c   1.000
_cell.angle_alpha   90.00
_cell.angle_beta   90.00
_cell.angle_gamma   90.00
#
_symmetry.space_group_name_H-M   'P 1'
#
loop_
_entity.id
_entity.type
_entity.pdbx_description
1 polymer ?
#
loop_
_entity_poly.entity_id
_entity_poly.type
_entity_poly.pdbx_seq_one_letter_code
_entity_poly.pdbx_strand_id
1 'polypeptide(L)'
;MRKAIEDYDLNRIVVAACTPKTHEPVFQAVLRDCGLDPSFLEFVNIREHSSFVHQKNPDQATEVAKEQIRAGVARATLLEVVPEKIVPVSDAVLVIGGGVAGLQSALDLANQGHKVYLVEQKPTIGGKMSMLDRTFPTDDCSM
;
A
#
# COMPACT_ATOMS: atom_id res chain seq x y z
N MET A 1 6.96 -10.46 18.59
CA MET A 1 7.07 -8.98 18.65
C MET A 1 6.37 -8.41 19.87
N ARG A 2 5.02 -8.50 20.00
CA ARG A 2 4.27 -7.97 21.17
C ARG A 2 4.89 -8.32 22.52
N LYS A 3 5.03 -9.62 22.79
CA LYS A 3 5.66 -10.13 24.01
C LYS A 3 7.06 -9.54 24.26
N ALA A 4 7.86 -9.33 23.21
CA ALA A 4 9.19 -8.74 23.38
C ALA A 4 9.13 -7.23 23.68
N ILE A 5 8.14 -6.52 23.15
CA ILE A 5 7.91 -5.11 23.49
C ILE A 5 7.58 -4.99 24.97
N GLU A 6 6.70 -5.85 25.47
CA GLU A 6 6.26 -5.87 26.87
C GLU A 6 7.37 -6.36 27.81
N ASP A 7 7.98 -7.52 27.52
CA ASP A 7 8.98 -8.15 28.39
C ASP A 7 10.25 -7.30 28.56
N TYR A 8 10.62 -6.51 27.55
CA TYR A 8 11.87 -5.74 27.51
C TYR A 8 11.68 -4.22 27.48
N ASP A 9 10.44 -3.73 27.65
CA ASP A 9 10.11 -2.29 27.61
C ASP A 9 10.69 -1.58 26.37
N LEU A 10 10.49 -2.18 25.19
CA LEU A 10 11.05 -1.66 23.94
C LEU A 10 10.32 -0.40 23.50
N ASN A 11 11.07 0.63 23.12
CA ASN A 11 10.54 1.91 22.64
C ASN A 11 10.76 2.17 21.14
N ARG A 12 11.48 1.29 20.44
CA ARG A 12 11.78 1.35 19.00
C ARG A 12 11.79 -0.05 18.43
N ILE A 13 11.30 -0.21 17.21
CA ILE A 13 11.23 -1.51 16.54
C ILE A 13 11.84 -1.41 15.15
N VAL A 14 12.82 -2.28 14.88
CA VAL A 14 13.42 -2.43 13.55
C VAL A 14 13.01 -3.77 12.97
N VAL A 15 12.38 -3.78 11.80
CA VAL A 15 11.95 -4.98 11.09
C VAL A 15 12.80 -5.16 9.84
N ALA A 16 13.71 -6.14 9.87
CA ALA A 16 14.52 -6.51 8.72
C ALA A 16 13.82 -7.60 7.89
N ALA A 17 13.13 -7.21 6.81
CA ALA A 17 12.33 -8.13 6.01
C ALA A 17 12.17 -7.64 4.56
N CYS A 18 10.93 -7.41 4.13
CA CYS A 18 10.55 -6.98 2.79
C CYS A 18 10.40 -5.46 2.67
N THR A 19 9.96 -5.03 1.49
CA THR A 19 9.55 -3.64 1.24
C THR A 19 8.48 -3.15 2.23
N PRO A 20 8.62 -1.92 2.78
CA PRO A 20 7.65 -1.35 3.70
C PRO A 20 6.28 -1.17 3.06
N LYS A 21 6.22 -0.96 1.73
CA LYS A 21 4.97 -0.72 0.97
C LYS A 21 3.86 -1.75 1.17
N THR A 22 4.21 -2.96 1.61
CA THR A 22 3.27 -4.09 1.71
C THR A 22 2.82 -4.36 3.14
N HIS A 23 3.75 -4.37 4.10
CA HIS A 23 3.49 -4.85 5.45
C HIS A 23 3.61 -3.76 6.52
N GLU A 24 4.05 -2.55 6.18
CA GLU A 24 4.18 -1.46 7.14
C GLU A 24 2.90 -1.17 7.93
N PRO A 25 1.69 -1.09 7.30
CA PRO A 25 0.46 -0.88 8.06
C PRO A 25 0.16 -1.98 9.09
N VAL A 26 0.56 -3.23 8.80
CA VAL A 26 0.36 -4.37 9.70
C VAL A 26 1.22 -4.23 10.95
N PHE A 27 2.52 -3.92 10.79
CA PHE A 27 3.42 -3.75 11.92
C PHE A 27 3.09 -2.49 12.74
N GLN A 28 2.69 -1.39 12.08
CA GLN A 28 2.19 -0.19 12.77
C GLN A 28 0.96 -0.48 13.62
N ALA A 29 0.04 -1.34 13.16
CA ALA A 29 -1.11 -1.77 13.97
C ALA A 29 -0.66 -2.54 15.22
N VAL A 30 0.33 -3.42 15.11
CA VAL A 30 0.87 -4.14 16.27
C VAL A 30 1.52 -3.18 17.28
N LEU A 31 2.24 -2.15 16.81
CA LEU A 31 2.81 -1.14 17.71
C LEU A 31 1.71 -0.40 18.47
N ARG A 32 0.66 0.05 17.77
CA ARG A 32 -0.50 0.73 18.39
C ARG A 32 -1.14 -0.09 19.50
N ASP A 33 -1.39 -1.36 19.23
CA ASP A 33 -1.97 -2.27 20.21
C ASP A 33 -1.08 -2.48 21.45
N CYS A 34 0.24 -2.34 21.30
CA CYS A 34 1.20 -2.41 22.40
C CYS A 34 1.43 -1.05 23.09
N GLY A 35 0.71 0.00 22.69
CA GLY A 35 0.89 1.35 23.24
C GLY A 35 2.11 2.11 22.72
N LEU A 36 2.73 1.66 21.62
CA LEU A 36 3.81 2.37 20.94
C LEU A 36 3.29 3.19 19.76
N ASP A 37 3.89 4.36 19.56
CA ASP A 37 3.59 5.20 18.40
C ASP A 37 4.08 4.51 17.11
N PRO A 38 3.26 4.44 16.04
CA PRO A 38 3.64 3.89 14.73
C PRO A 38 4.94 4.46 14.15
N SER A 39 5.27 5.72 14.48
CA SER A 39 6.46 6.43 13.99
C SER A 39 7.76 5.85 14.52
N PHE A 40 7.71 4.99 15.56
CA PHE A 40 8.87 4.29 16.14
C PHE A 40 9.23 2.98 15.44
N LEU A 41 8.64 2.74 14.27
CA LEU A 41 8.92 1.60 13.41
C LEU A 41 9.92 1.96 12.30
N GLU A 42 10.98 1.17 12.18
CA GLU A 42 11.92 1.21 11.07
C GLU A 42 11.83 -0.08 10.25
N PHE A 43 11.70 0.04 8.93
CA PHE A 43 11.81 -1.09 8.02
C PHE A 43 13.16 -1.12 7.34
N VAL A 44 13.81 -2.28 7.39
CA VAL A 44 15.03 -2.56 6.65
C VAL A 44 14.72 -3.62 5.60
N ASN A 45 14.74 -3.22 4.32
CA ASN A 45 14.46 -4.15 3.23
C ASN A 45 15.69 -5.00 2.90
N ILE A 46 15.77 -6.21 3.47
CA ILE A 46 16.81 -7.19 3.19
C ILE A 46 16.36 -8.25 2.16
N ARG A 47 15.14 -8.14 1.63
CA ARG A 47 14.59 -9.07 0.62
C ARG A 47 14.76 -8.55 -0.79
N GLU A 48 13.93 -7.59 -1.21
CA GLU A 48 14.01 -7.06 -2.57
C GLU A 48 15.33 -6.31 -2.82
N HIS A 49 15.91 -5.71 -1.79
CA HIS A 49 17.17 -4.94 -1.91
C HIS A 49 18.42 -5.68 -1.40
N SER A 50 18.29 -6.96 -1.00
CA SER A 50 19.47 -7.79 -0.70
C SER A 50 19.30 -9.22 -1.21
N SER A 51 18.53 -10.09 -0.55
CA SER A 51 18.52 -11.52 -0.88
C SER A 51 18.07 -11.83 -2.30
N PHE A 52 17.10 -11.10 -2.86
CA PHE A 52 16.60 -11.34 -4.21
C PHE A 52 17.58 -10.91 -5.32
N VAL A 53 18.42 -9.92 -5.05
CA VAL A 53 19.38 -9.37 -6.03
C VAL A 53 20.79 -9.95 -5.87
N HIS A 54 21.07 -10.61 -4.74
CA HIS A 54 22.36 -11.26 -4.45
C HIS A 54 22.26 -12.80 -4.33
N GLN A 55 21.28 -13.44 -4.99
CA GLN A 55 21.03 -14.89 -4.88
C GLN A 55 22.27 -15.76 -5.15
N LYS A 56 23.17 -15.31 -6.03
CA LYS A 56 24.40 -16.02 -6.38
C LYS A 56 25.56 -15.81 -5.40
N ASN A 57 25.45 -14.83 -4.49
CA ASN A 57 26.50 -14.41 -3.56
C ASN A 57 25.93 -14.25 -2.14
N PRO A 58 25.52 -15.33 -1.46
CA PRO A 58 24.81 -15.27 -0.17
C PRO A 58 25.66 -14.67 0.96
N ASP A 59 26.97 -14.89 0.96
CA ASP A 59 27.89 -14.30 1.95
C ASP A 59 27.91 -12.77 1.81
N GLN A 60 27.99 -12.27 0.57
CA GLN A 60 27.91 -10.83 0.30
C GLN A 60 26.52 -10.27 0.64
N ALA A 61 25.44 -11.01 0.34
CA ALA A 61 24.08 -10.62 0.70
C ALA A 61 23.92 -10.43 2.21
N THR A 62 24.57 -11.30 3.00
CA THR A 62 24.58 -11.25 4.45
C THR A 62 25.31 -10.01 4.97
N GLU A 63 26.48 -9.68 4.41
CA GLU A 63 27.21 -8.47 4.81
C GLU A 63 26.45 -7.19 4.46
N VAL A 64 25.84 -7.13 3.27
CA VAL A 64 24.97 -6.00 2.87
C VAL A 64 23.77 -5.89 3.81
N ALA A 65 23.13 -7.01 4.15
CA ALA A 65 21.99 -7.01 5.07
C ALA A 65 22.38 -6.52 6.47
N LYS A 66 23.53 -6.93 7.00
CA LYS A 66 24.06 -6.43 8.28
C LYS A 66 24.27 -4.92 8.25
N GLU A 67 24.84 -4.38 7.17
CA GLU A 67 25.06 -2.94 7.03
C GLU A 67 23.73 -2.17 6.96
N GLN A 68 22.78 -2.68 6.18
CA GLN A 68 21.43 -2.11 6.10
C GLN A 68 20.72 -2.12 7.45
N ILE A 69 20.83 -3.22 8.20
CA ILE A 69 20.25 -3.33 9.55
C ILE A 69 20.92 -2.33 10.49
N ARG A 70 22.25 -2.21 10.45
CA ARG A 70 22.98 -1.23 11.28
C ARG A 70 22.52 0.20 10.98
N ALA A 71 22.38 0.56 9.71
CA ALA A 71 21.87 1.86 9.30
C ALA A 71 20.42 2.08 9.76
N GLY A 72 19.56 1.07 9.64
CA GLY A 72 18.18 1.12 10.14
C GLY A 72 18.11 1.32 11.65
N VAL A 73 18.92 0.59 12.42
CA VAL A 73 19.03 0.77 13.88
C VAL A 73 19.51 2.18 14.21
N ALA A 74 20.51 2.70 13.51
CA ALA A 74 21.01 4.06 13.71
C ALA A 74 19.96 5.13 13.39
N ARG A 75 19.09 4.91 12.39
CA ARG A 75 17.95 5.79 12.12
C ARG A 75 16.88 5.67 13.20
N ALA A 76 16.60 4.46 13.67
CA ALA A 76 15.55 4.18 14.65
C ALA A 76 15.77 4.94 15.97
N THR A 77 17.03 5.18 16.37
CA THR A 77 17.36 5.98 17.57
C THR A 77 16.97 7.46 17.44
N LEU A 78 16.81 7.95 16.21
CA LEU A 78 16.47 9.35 15.90
C LEU A 78 14.99 9.53 15.55
N LEU A 79 14.20 8.45 15.52
CA LEU A 79 12.78 8.54 15.22
C LEU A 79 12.05 9.31 16.33
N GLU A 80 11.18 10.21 15.88
CA GLU A 80 10.29 11.02 16.71
C GLU A 80 8.83 10.74 16.36
N VAL A 81 7.92 11.18 17.22
CA VAL A 81 6.48 11.07 16.96
C VAL A 81 6.12 11.97 15.78
N VAL A 82 5.55 11.38 14.73
CA VAL A 82 5.03 12.14 13.59
C VAL A 82 3.52 12.27 13.76
N PRO A 83 2.99 13.49 14.00
CA PRO A 83 1.57 13.67 14.23
C PRO A 83 0.77 13.36 12.95
N GLU A 84 -0.27 12.55 13.08
CA GLU A 84 -1.22 12.31 11.99
C GLU A 84 -2.00 13.60 11.70
N LYS A 85 -2.10 13.95 10.42
CA LYS A 85 -2.87 15.12 9.98
C LYS A 85 -4.27 14.70 9.59
N ILE A 86 -5.26 15.13 10.37
CA ILE A 86 -6.67 14.99 10.01
C ILE A 86 -7.01 16.05 8.96
N VAL A 87 -7.49 15.60 7.80
CA VAL A 87 -7.90 16.48 6.70
C VAL A 87 -9.35 16.20 6.33
N PRO A 88 -10.16 17.25 6.05
CA PRO A 88 -11.52 17.06 5.59
C PRO A 88 -11.51 16.40 4.21
N VAL A 89 -12.40 15.44 4.00
CA VAL A 89 -12.60 14.77 2.71
C VAL A 89 -13.91 15.28 2.11
N SER A 90 -13.87 15.72 0.84
CA SER A 90 -15.08 16.11 0.11
C SER A 90 -15.94 14.89 -0.20
N ASP A 91 -17.25 14.97 0.03
CA ASP A 91 -18.21 13.93 -0.36
C ASP A 91 -18.54 13.98 -1.86
N ALA A 92 -17.50 13.78 -2.66
CA ALA A 92 -17.58 13.70 -4.11
C ALA A 92 -16.47 12.82 -4.66
N VAL A 93 -16.77 12.09 -5.73
CA VAL A 93 -15.83 11.18 -6.41
C VAL A 93 -15.66 11.60 -7.86
N LEU A 94 -14.42 11.55 -8.36
CA LEU A 94 -14.09 11.70 -9.77
C LEU A 94 -13.70 10.35 -10.36
N VAL A 95 -14.43 9.92 -11.39
CA VAL A 95 -14.12 8.74 -12.18
C VAL A 95 -13.57 9.21 -13.53
N ILE A 96 -12.36 8.76 -13.89
CA ILE A 96 -11.70 9.09 -15.15
C ILE A 96 -11.77 7.88 -16.08
N GLY A 97 -12.46 8.04 -17.20
CA GLY A 97 -12.71 7.02 -18.22
C GLY A 97 -14.11 6.42 -18.11
N GLY A 98 -14.93 6.63 -19.14
CA GLY A 98 -16.28 6.11 -19.31
C GLY A 98 -16.35 4.74 -20.00
N GLY A 99 -15.36 3.88 -19.79
CA GLY A 99 -15.46 2.46 -20.18
C GLY A 99 -16.25 1.65 -19.15
N VAL A 100 -16.47 0.35 -19.41
CA VAL A 100 -17.24 -0.55 -18.54
C VAL A 100 -16.83 -0.47 -17.06
N ALA A 101 -15.53 -0.44 -16.76
CA ALA A 101 -15.02 -0.35 -15.38
C ALA A 101 -15.36 0.99 -14.71
N GLY A 102 -15.24 2.10 -15.43
CA GLY A 102 -15.54 3.42 -14.90
C GLY A 102 -17.05 3.65 -14.75
N LEU A 103 -17.85 3.18 -15.71
CA LEU A 103 -19.31 3.24 -15.63
C LEU A 103 -19.83 2.45 -14.42
N GLN A 104 -19.32 1.23 -14.19
CA GLN A 104 -19.71 0.43 -13.04
C GLN A 104 -19.30 1.12 -11.72
N SER A 105 -18.06 1.60 -11.63
CA SER A 105 -17.58 2.32 -10.44
C SER A 105 -18.43 3.56 -10.14
N ALA A 106 -18.78 4.33 -11.18
CA ALA A 106 -19.60 5.52 -11.05
C ALA A 106 -21.03 5.19 -10.60
N LEU A 107 -21.63 4.14 -11.17
CA LEU A 107 -22.97 3.69 -10.82
C LEU A 107 -23.04 3.19 -9.37
N ASP A 108 -22.08 2.37 -8.93
CA ASP A 108 -22.04 1.83 -7.58
C ASP A 108 -21.90 2.94 -6.53
N LEU A 109 -21.02 3.92 -6.78
CA LEU A 109 -20.83 5.07 -5.89
C LEU A 109 -22.04 6.00 -5.87
N ALA A 110 -22.66 6.25 -7.03
CA ALA A 110 -23.88 7.06 -7.11
C ALA A 110 -25.06 6.39 -6.39
N ASN A 111 -25.20 5.07 -6.50
CA ASN A 111 -26.23 4.30 -5.79
C ASN A 111 -26.02 4.30 -4.27
N GLN A 112 -24.77 4.45 -3.81
CA GLN A 112 -24.46 4.65 -2.38
C GLN A 112 -24.72 6.09 -1.90
N GLY A 113 -25.12 7.00 -2.79
CA GLY A 113 -25.47 8.38 -2.47
C GLY A 113 -24.34 9.40 -2.65
N HIS A 114 -23.17 8.98 -3.14
CA HIS A 114 -22.05 9.90 -3.38
C HIS A 114 -22.25 10.71 -4.66
N LYS A 115 -21.82 11.98 -4.64
CA LYS A 115 -21.78 12.81 -5.85
C LYS A 115 -20.65 12.32 -6.76
N VAL A 116 -20.96 11.86 -7.97
CA VAL A 116 -19.97 11.35 -8.92
C VAL A 116 -19.82 12.26 -10.12
N TYR A 117 -18.58 12.62 -10.44
CA TYR A 117 -18.18 13.23 -11.70
C TYR A 117 -17.54 12.16 -12.59
N LEU A 118 -18.10 11.90 -13.77
CA LEU A 118 -17.50 11.02 -14.77
C LEU A 118 -16.90 11.84 -15.90
N VAL A 119 -15.60 11.70 -16.13
CA VAL A 119 -14.88 12.39 -17.21
C VAL A 119 -14.41 11.35 -18.23
N GLU A 120 -14.93 11.45 -19.45
CA GLU A 120 -14.50 10.65 -20.60
C GLU A 120 -13.77 11.54 -21.60
N GLN A 121 -12.67 11.04 -22.16
CA GLN A 121 -11.85 11.76 -23.13
C GLN A 121 -12.55 11.86 -24.49
N LYS A 122 -13.28 10.81 -24.88
CA LYS A 122 -13.98 10.73 -26.16
C LYS A 122 -15.38 11.38 -26.08
N PRO A 123 -15.98 11.70 -27.24
CA PRO A 123 -17.37 12.18 -27.28
C PRO A 123 -18.40 11.18 -26.75
N THR A 124 -18.05 9.90 -26.63
CA THR A 124 -18.95 8.82 -26.21
C THR A 124 -18.34 7.95 -25.12
N ILE A 125 -19.20 7.44 -24.24
CA ILE A 125 -18.89 6.41 -23.24
C ILE A 125 -19.01 5.00 -23.87
N GLY A 126 -18.62 3.96 -23.12
CA GLY A 126 -18.63 2.55 -23.53
C GLY A 126 -17.23 1.95 -23.70
N GLY A 127 -16.22 2.80 -23.93
CA GLY A 127 -14.82 2.38 -24.00
C GLY A 127 -14.53 1.38 -25.12
N LYS A 128 -13.81 0.29 -24.81
CA LYS A 128 -13.54 -0.77 -25.79
C LYS A 128 -14.71 -1.74 -25.95
N MET A 129 -15.54 -1.89 -24.93
CA MET A 129 -16.66 -2.85 -24.95
C MET A 129 -17.65 -2.49 -26.05
N SER A 130 -17.97 -1.21 -26.21
CA SER A 130 -18.87 -0.72 -27.27
C SER A 130 -18.37 -0.91 -28.71
N MET A 131 -17.13 -1.38 -28.90
CA MET A 131 -16.58 -1.71 -30.23
C MET A 131 -16.56 -3.21 -30.51
N LEU A 132 -16.91 -4.06 -29.53
CA LEU A 132 -16.96 -5.50 -29.69
C LEU A 132 -18.33 -5.89 -30.26
N ASP A 133 -18.37 -6.93 -31.09
CA ASP A 133 -19.66 -7.49 -31.54
C ASP A 133 -20.28 -8.33 -30.42
N ARG A 134 -19.50 -9.26 -29.86
CA ARG A 134 -19.93 -10.18 -28.80
C ARG A 134 -18.92 -10.28 -27.67
N THR A 135 -19.39 -10.74 -26.52
CA THR A 135 -18.58 -10.91 -25.31
C THR A 135 -18.55 -12.38 -24.88
N PHE A 136 -17.34 -12.93 -24.73
CA PHE A 136 -17.18 -14.28 -24.19
C PHE A 136 -17.37 -14.26 -22.66
N PRO A 137 -17.80 -15.37 -22.03
CA PRO A 137 -18.10 -16.67 -22.63
C PRO A 137 -19.57 -16.84 -23.07
N THR A 138 -20.44 -15.88 -22.78
CA THR A 138 -21.89 -16.00 -23.01
C THR A 138 -22.30 -15.73 -24.47
N ASP A 139 -21.41 -15.12 -25.24
CA ASP A 139 -21.64 -14.70 -26.62
C ASP A 139 -22.76 -13.65 -26.75
N ASP A 140 -22.97 -12.87 -25.69
CA ASP A 140 -23.92 -11.75 -25.65
C ASP A 140 -23.39 -10.56 -26.45
N CYS A 141 -24.31 -9.80 -27.06
CA CYS A 141 -24.00 -8.51 -27.66
C CYS A 141 -23.38 -7.56 -26.62
N SER A 142 -22.36 -6.80 -27.03
CA SER A 142 -21.62 -5.91 -26.11
C SER A 142 -22.38 -4.64 -25.70
N MET A 143 -23.43 -4.29 -26.45
CA MET A 143 -24.38 -3.20 -26.20
C MET A 143 -25.80 -3.66 -26.50
#